data_AF-G4NFC8-F1
#
_entry.id   AF-G4NFC8-F1
#
_cell.length_a   1.000
_cell.length_b   1.000
_cell.length_c   1.000
_cell.angle_alpha   90.00
_cell.angle_beta   90.00
_cell.angle_gamma   90.00
#
_symmetry.space_group_name_H-M   'P 1'
#
loop_
_entity.id
_entity.type
_entity.pdbx_description
1 polymer ?
#
loop_
_entity_poly.entity_id
_entity_poly.type
_entity_poly.pdbx_seq_one_letter_code
_entity_poly.pdbx_strand_id
1 'polypeptide(L)'
;MSSPETTTLADPVVTVLGRDPPRRKCLLNGAAFQQDAVVSLAGWQYAVFYSPLPGSEEPVFVHVARRKLPASAWEVLVLQDYSQTVDDGHNTVQMGICVGDGTIHLSYDHHCDVLRYRQSVQGLAINPERFTWNAELFTPTLDHLPGLPNTHEHFGYVTYPRFINSGRGQDMLMSFRTGKAGLGDDHLYVYRAAVARFELVGTHLVGVQSNPYVHGMDVDAQSGRLHVTWVYRGFVHYEGWDDPLDTKHKQQAGPNGAENNHNLCYAYSDDCGRTWRNTHDQTVADLGSDKAAGVRPDAVGLVVFEIPKGSGLTNQESQVVDPDGGVHVLNRTCSPGSSKAEWRHFYREHEKGIMLPLAPTVTSLTDQFTLSGQWQQSSIGITADGRRGRLAVSQSGDLFIILPDSNVLGLTILRALKTNGYAEYQRIWQGDGLSGEPLVDIRRLNEGDGVLSVFTRRVRDDKKEVVVLDFELP
;
A
#
# COMPACT_ATOMS: atom_id res chain seq x y z
N MET A 1 -25.78 19.83 27.08
CA MET A 1 -24.97 19.23 26.00
C MET A 1 -23.54 19.23 26.50
N SER A 2 -23.05 18.08 26.98
CA SER A 2 -21.64 17.93 27.34
C SER A 2 -20.82 18.05 26.06
N SER A 3 -19.80 18.91 26.06
CA SER A 3 -18.78 18.92 25.01
C SER A 3 -18.27 17.49 24.82
N PRO A 4 -18.10 16.99 23.58
CA PRO A 4 -17.44 15.70 23.40
C PRO A 4 -16.03 15.85 23.97
N GLU A 5 -15.69 15.03 24.96
CA GLU A 5 -14.32 14.95 25.46
C GLU A 5 -13.42 14.65 24.27
N THR A 6 -12.54 15.59 23.95
CA THR A 6 -11.50 15.42 22.92
C THR A 6 -10.59 14.30 23.40
N THR A 7 -10.84 13.06 22.97
CA THR A 7 -10.02 11.92 23.37
C THR A 7 -8.68 12.00 22.65
N THR A 8 -7.68 12.58 23.30
CA THR A 8 -6.28 12.54 22.84
C THR A 8 -5.71 11.15 23.10
N LEU A 9 -4.97 10.59 22.14
CA LEU A 9 -4.23 9.34 22.37
C LEU A 9 -3.11 9.59 23.38
N ALA A 10 -2.84 8.57 24.21
CA ALA A 10 -1.59 8.51 24.96
C ALA A 10 -0.40 8.40 24.00
N ASP A 11 0.78 8.77 24.47
CA ASP A 11 2.00 8.58 23.69
C ASP A 11 2.25 7.09 23.40
N PRO A 12 2.75 6.77 22.19
CA PRO A 12 2.91 5.39 21.78
C PRO A 12 4.07 4.72 22.53
N VAL A 13 4.00 3.39 22.62
CA VAL A 13 5.21 2.61 22.92
C VAL A 13 6.10 2.66 21.68
N VAL A 14 7.30 3.23 21.83
CA VAL A 14 8.25 3.37 20.72
C VAL A 14 9.32 2.30 20.80
N THR A 15 9.38 1.43 19.78
CA THR A 15 10.42 0.41 19.67
C THR A 15 11.36 0.70 18.51
N VAL A 16 12.68 0.70 18.76
CA VAL A 16 13.71 0.81 17.72
C VAL A 16 13.99 -0.57 17.14
N LEU A 17 13.80 -0.73 15.84
CA LEU A 17 14.13 -1.96 15.13
C LEU A 17 15.60 -2.01 14.71
N GLY A 18 16.15 -0.85 14.32
CA GLY A 18 17.53 -0.73 13.88
C GLY A 18 17.88 0.68 13.45
N ARG A 19 19.13 0.85 13.01
CA ARG A 19 19.61 2.12 12.45
C ARG A 19 19.07 2.28 11.04
N ASP A 20 18.62 3.48 10.71
CA ASP A 20 18.37 3.80 9.31
C ASP A 20 19.71 4.01 8.56
N PRO A 21 19.83 3.65 7.28
CA PRO A 21 21.06 3.79 6.50
C PRO A 21 21.70 5.19 6.58
N PRO A 22 22.87 5.36 7.22
CA PRO A 22 23.43 6.68 7.51
C PRO A 22 24.01 7.37 6.27
N ARG A 23 24.41 6.61 5.24
CA ARG A 23 25.03 7.11 4.01
C ARG A 23 24.09 7.25 2.82
N ARG A 24 22.78 7.08 3.04
CA ARG A 24 21.76 7.19 1.99
C ARG A 24 21.09 8.56 2.05
N LYS A 25 21.00 9.22 0.88
CA LYS A 25 20.27 10.48 0.72
C LYS A 25 18.79 10.21 0.49
N CYS A 26 18.49 9.15 -0.24
CA CYS A 26 17.12 8.76 -0.55
C CYS A 26 16.48 7.98 0.60
N LEU A 27 15.15 8.05 0.65
CA LEU A 27 14.34 7.36 1.66
C LEU A 27 14.16 5.89 1.27
N LEU A 28 14.89 4.97 1.93
CA LEU A 28 14.74 3.53 1.69
C LEU A 28 13.73 2.85 2.64
N ASN A 29 13.54 3.39 3.83
CA ASN A 29 12.61 2.89 4.85
C ASN A 29 11.50 3.91 5.10
N GLY A 30 10.27 3.45 5.26
CA GLY A 30 9.15 4.35 5.55
C GLY A 30 8.84 5.23 4.35
N ALA A 31 8.82 4.65 3.15
CA ALA A 31 8.21 5.26 1.97
C ALA A 31 6.82 4.64 1.78
N ALA A 32 5.81 5.42 1.38
CA ALA A 32 4.40 4.99 1.31
C ALA A 32 4.15 3.82 0.35
N PHE A 33 5.06 3.60 -0.62
CA PHE A 33 5.04 2.47 -1.54
C PHE A 33 5.82 1.24 -1.05
N GLN A 34 6.36 1.25 0.16
CA GLN A 34 6.89 0.07 0.85
C GLN A 34 5.72 -0.75 1.42
N GLN A 35 5.00 -1.47 0.54
CA GLN A 35 3.71 -2.10 0.83
C GLN A 35 3.83 -3.64 0.92
N ASP A 36 3.94 -4.24 2.11
CA ASP A 36 3.96 -3.63 3.46
C ASP A 36 5.33 -3.76 4.15
N ALA A 37 5.62 -2.85 5.07
CA ALA A 37 6.82 -2.87 5.91
C ALA A 37 6.62 -3.54 7.27
N VAL A 38 5.37 -3.60 7.75
CA VAL A 38 4.99 -4.19 9.04
C VAL A 38 3.65 -4.91 8.89
N VAL A 39 3.58 -6.18 9.31
CA VAL A 39 2.40 -7.02 9.15
C VAL A 39 2.29 -7.99 10.32
N SER A 40 1.09 -8.18 10.85
CA SER A 40 0.79 -9.20 11.86
C SER A 40 0.09 -10.43 11.29
N LEU A 41 0.43 -11.61 11.83
CA LEU A 41 -0.28 -12.87 11.61
C LEU A 41 -0.15 -13.75 12.86
N ALA A 42 -1.25 -14.43 13.24
CA ALA A 42 -1.26 -15.48 14.26
C ALA A 42 -0.62 -15.08 15.62
N GLY A 43 -0.86 -13.85 16.09
CA GLY A 43 -0.33 -13.34 17.36
C GLY A 43 1.15 -12.92 17.32
N TRP A 44 1.74 -12.84 16.12
CA TRP A 44 3.07 -12.34 15.89
C TRP A 44 3.03 -11.16 14.94
N GLN A 45 3.97 -10.24 15.13
CA GLN A 45 4.18 -9.10 14.24
C GLN A 45 5.55 -9.20 13.60
N TYR A 46 5.62 -8.87 12.33
CA TYR A 46 6.82 -8.91 11.50
C TYR A 46 7.08 -7.53 10.93
N ALA A 47 8.35 -7.19 10.72
CA ALA A 47 8.75 -5.97 10.04
C ALA A 47 9.96 -6.20 9.13
N VAL A 48 10.05 -5.46 8.03
CA VAL A 48 11.18 -5.51 7.11
C VAL A 48 11.72 -4.12 6.81
N PHE A 49 13.05 -3.99 6.82
CA PHE A 49 13.72 -2.70 6.63
C PHE A 49 15.18 -2.89 6.18
N TYR A 50 15.78 -1.83 5.64
CA TYR A 50 17.22 -1.76 5.41
C TYR A 50 17.95 -1.20 6.62
N SER A 51 19.08 -1.81 6.96
CA SER A 51 20.00 -1.31 7.99
C SER A 51 21.42 -1.79 7.70
N PRO A 52 22.47 -1.05 8.12
CA PRO A 52 23.82 -1.61 8.17
C PRO A 52 23.95 -2.62 9.31
N LEU A 53 24.94 -3.52 9.21
CA LEU A 53 25.30 -4.40 10.32
C LEU A 53 25.78 -3.58 11.55
N PRO A 54 25.66 -4.11 12.77
CA PRO A 54 26.21 -3.48 13.98
C PRO A 54 27.70 -3.14 13.80
N GLY A 55 28.07 -1.91 14.13
CA GLY A 55 29.46 -1.43 13.98
C GLY A 55 29.87 -1.01 12.56
N SER A 56 28.98 -1.10 11.56
CA SER A 56 29.23 -0.62 10.19
C SER A 56 28.27 0.52 9.77
N GLU A 57 28.60 1.16 8.66
CA GLU A 57 27.74 2.13 7.96
C GLU A 57 27.28 1.61 6.59
N GLU A 58 28.05 0.73 5.97
CA GLU A 58 27.80 0.07 4.68
C GLU A 58 28.48 -1.32 4.66
N PRO A 59 28.07 -2.25 3.78
CA PRO A 59 26.84 -2.19 3.00
C PRO A 59 25.59 -2.26 3.89
N VAL A 60 24.44 -1.88 3.34
CA VAL A 60 23.14 -2.04 4.00
C VAL A 60 22.40 -3.26 3.45
N PHE A 61 21.70 -3.96 4.34
CA PHE A 61 21.08 -5.25 4.08
C PHE A 61 19.62 -5.27 4.50
N VAL A 62 18.85 -6.18 3.91
CA VAL A 62 17.49 -6.48 4.36
C VAL A 62 17.55 -7.12 5.75
N HIS A 63 16.88 -6.49 6.70
CA HIS A 63 16.63 -6.97 8.06
C HIS A 63 15.18 -7.42 8.15
N VAL A 64 14.94 -8.62 8.68
CA VAL A 64 13.61 -9.17 8.93
C VAL A 64 13.45 -9.34 10.43
N ALA A 65 12.53 -8.58 11.01
CA ALA A 65 12.25 -8.58 12.44
C ALA A 65 10.94 -9.28 12.74
N ARG A 66 10.85 -9.93 13.91
CA ARG A 66 9.59 -10.46 14.45
C ARG A 66 9.47 -10.23 15.94
N ARG A 67 8.25 -10.15 16.48
CA ARG A 67 7.95 -10.25 17.91
C ARG A 67 6.65 -11.00 18.15
N LYS A 68 6.54 -11.63 19.31
CA LYS A 68 5.27 -12.14 19.82
C LYS A 68 4.47 -11.01 20.46
N LEU A 69 3.24 -10.82 20.01
CA LEU A 69 2.34 -9.79 20.54
C LEU A 69 1.81 -10.20 21.94
N PRO A 70 1.45 -9.21 22.79
CA PRO A 70 1.46 -7.77 22.53
C PRO A 70 2.81 -7.08 22.82
N ALA A 71 3.69 -7.68 23.62
CA ALA A 71 4.79 -6.92 24.26
C ALA A 71 6.15 -7.63 24.31
N SER A 72 6.39 -8.68 23.50
CA SER A 72 7.71 -9.32 23.48
C SER A 72 8.74 -8.44 22.75
N ALA A 73 10.03 -8.62 23.10
CA ALA A 73 11.13 -7.99 22.39
C ALA A 73 11.18 -8.44 20.92
N TRP A 74 11.70 -7.57 20.05
CA TRP A 74 11.93 -7.90 18.65
C TRP A 74 13.19 -8.74 18.48
N GLU A 75 13.06 -9.83 17.73
CA GLU A 75 14.16 -10.63 17.20
C GLU A 75 14.43 -10.21 15.77
N VAL A 76 15.70 -9.99 15.39
CA VAL A 76 16.06 -9.52 14.04
C VAL A 76 17.05 -10.50 13.42
N LEU A 77 16.74 -10.97 12.21
CA LEU A 77 17.70 -11.67 11.34
C LEU A 77 18.11 -10.76 10.18
N VAL A 78 19.27 -11.04 9.58
CA VAL A 78 19.83 -10.26 8.47
C VAL A 78 20.11 -11.15 7.28
N LEU A 79 19.65 -10.75 6.09
CA LEU A 79 19.89 -11.43 4.83
C LEU A 79 21.16 -10.85 4.18
N GLN A 80 22.32 -11.38 4.54
CA GLN A 80 23.63 -10.79 4.21
C GLN A 80 24.17 -11.14 2.82
N ASP A 81 23.51 -12.07 2.11
CA ASP A 81 23.90 -12.50 0.77
C ASP A 81 23.42 -11.55 -0.35
N TYR A 82 22.78 -10.43 0.01
CA TYR A 82 22.43 -9.36 -0.93
C TYR A 82 22.59 -7.97 -0.30
N SER A 83 23.57 -7.20 -0.79
CA SER A 83 23.75 -5.79 -0.40
C SER A 83 22.85 -4.90 -1.25
N GLN A 84 22.16 -3.95 -0.62
CA GLN A 84 21.37 -2.93 -1.33
C GLN A 84 22.29 -2.10 -2.24
N THR A 85 21.87 -1.89 -3.50
CA THR A 85 22.80 -1.49 -4.56
C THR A 85 22.87 0.01 -4.83
N VAL A 86 21.74 0.69 -4.99
CA VAL A 86 21.67 2.07 -5.50
C VAL A 86 20.99 3.01 -4.48
N ASP A 87 21.55 4.20 -4.21
CA ASP A 87 20.88 5.22 -3.39
C ASP A 87 19.67 5.83 -4.12
N ASP A 88 18.59 5.06 -4.20
CA ASP A 88 17.36 5.36 -4.92
C ASP A 88 16.14 5.10 -4.02
N GLY A 89 15.29 6.11 -3.82
CA GLY A 89 14.11 6.01 -2.96
C GLY A 89 13.06 5.01 -3.46
N HIS A 90 13.14 4.56 -4.71
CA HIS A 90 12.26 3.51 -5.26
C HIS A 90 12.64 2.12 -4.75
N ASN A 91 13.89 1.94 -4.34
CA ASN A 91 14.52 0.64 -4.05
C ASN A 91 14.19 0.14 -2.64
N THR A 92 12.93 0.23 -2.23
CA THR A 92 12.44 -0.22 -0.91
C THR A 92 12.51 -1.74 -0.75
N VAL A 93 12.19 -2.22 0.46
CA VAL A 93 11.93 -3.64 0.73
C VAL A 93 10.54 -3.81 1.31
N GLN A 94 9.76 -4.73 0.76
CA GLN A 94 8.39 -4.99 1.18
C GLN A 94 8.17 -6.47 1.46
N MET A 95 7.15 -6.74 2.26
CA MET A 95 6.79 -8.05 2.75
C MET A 95 5.31 -8.37 2.49
N GLY A 96 5.06 -9.63 2.18
CA GLY A 96 3.75 -10.25 2.24
C GLY A 96 3.81 -11.51 3.10
N ILE A 97 2.74 -11.80 3.83
CA ILE A 97 2.63 -13.07 4.57
C ILE A 97 1.39 -13.79 4.05
N CYS A 98 1.59 -14.96 3.45
CA CYS A 98 0.48 -15.77 2.96
C CYS A 98 -0.25 -16.39 4.16
N VAL A 99 -1.53 -16.05 4.34
CA VAL A 99 -2.33 -16.61 5.43
C VAL A 99 -2.58 -18.11 5.32
N GLY A 100 -2.51 -18.66 4.11
CA GLY A 100 -2.83 -20.05 3.83
C GLY A 100 -1.80 -21.04 4.36
N ASP A 101 -0.52 -20.73 4.17
CA ASP A 101 0.59 -21.60 4.56
C ASP A 101 1.63 -20.92 5.45
N GLY A 102 1.51 -19.62 5.73
CA GLY A 102 2.39 -18.89 6.63
C GLY A 102 3.77 -18.61 6.06
N THR A 103 3.98 -18.70 4.75
CA THR A 103 5.22 -18.23 4.13
C THR A 103 5.33 -16.71 4.20
N ILE A 104 6.54 -16.22 4.48
CA ILE A 104 6.90 -14.81 4.41
C ILE A 104 7.57 -14.57 3.06
N HIS A 105 7.04 -13.63 2.29
CA HIS A 105 7.49 -13.26 0.95
C HIS A 105 8.14 -11.88 1.00
N LEU A 106 9.31 -11.73 0.39
CA LEU A 106 10.04 -10.47 0.32
C LEU A 106 10.33 -10.12 -1.13
N SER A 107 10.25 -8.83 -1.46
CA SER A 107 10.72 -8.30 -2.73
C SER A 107 11.36 -6.94 -2.49
N TYR A 108 12.47 -6.63 -3.16
CA TYR A 108 13.28 -5.47 -2.80
C TYR A 108 14.24 -4.95 -3.88
N ASP A 109 14.66 -3.69 -3.71
CA ASP A 109 15.74 -3.03 -4.47
C ASP A 109 15.44 -2.81 -5.96
N HIS A 110 14.22 -2.36 -6.28
CA HIS A 110 13.72 -2.24 -7.65
C HIS A 110 13.45 -0.80 -8.09
N HIS A 111 14.10 -0.38 -9.16
CA HIS A 111 13.67 0.72 -10.01
C HIS A 111 13.95 0.37 -11.47
N CYS A 112 12.99 -0.31 -12.11
CA CYS A 112 13.13 -0.84 -13.46
C CYS A 112 14.31 -1.83 -13.55
N ASP A 113 14.31 -2.82 -12.65
CA ASP A 113 15.41 -3.79 -12.51
C ASP A 113 14.91 -5.23 -12.62
N VAL A 114 15.84 -6.18 -12.69
CA VAL A 114 15.52 -7.60 -12.56
C VAL A 114 14.83 -7.86 -11.21
N LEU A 115 13.84 -8.74 -11.21
CA LEU A 115 13.15 -9.17 -9.99
C LEU A 115 14.17 -9.66 -8.95
N ARG A 116 13.89 -9.38 -7.69
CA ARG A 116 14.68 -9.82 -6.54
C ARG A 116 13.69 -10.21 -5.46
N TYR A 117 13.53 -11.51 -5.32
CA TYR A 117 12.46 -12.10 -4.55
C TYR A 117 13.01 -13.18 -3.61
N ARG A 118 12.38 -13.31 -2.44
CA ARG A 118 12.62 -14.41 -1.51
C ARG A 118 11.32 -14.91 -0.92
N GLN A 119 11.31 -16.18 -0.53
CA GLN A 119 10.30 -16.72 0.36
C GLN A 119 10.92 -17.47 1.52
N SER A 120 10.19 -17.53 2.62
CA SER A 120 10.51 -18.42 3.72
C SER A 120 10.02 -19.85 3.48
N VAL A 121 10.44 -20.76 4.34
CA VAL A 121 9.80 -22.07 4.52
C VAL A 121 8.31 -21.92 4.89
N GLN A 122 7.49 -22.91 4.51
CA GLN A 122 6.08 -22.97 4.88
C GLN A 122 5.91 -23.15 6.39
N GLY A 123 4.84 -22.57 6.92
CA GLY A 123 4.45 -22.61 8.33
C GLY A 123 5.16 -21.58 9.21
N LEU A 124 6.12 -20.81 8.69
CA LEU A 124 6.95 -19.93 9.50
C LEU A 124 6.15 -18.87 10.27
N ALA A 125 5.22 -18.19 9.61
CA ALA A 125 4.43 -17.14 10.23
C ALA A 125 3.21 -17.65 11.03
N ILE A 126 2.81 -18.90 10.83
CA ILE A 126 1.68 -19.52 11.56
C ILE A 126 2.17 -20.27 12.80
N ASN A 127 3.37 -20.87 12.75
CA ASN A 127 3.98 -21.59 13.87
C ASN A 127 5.42 -21.11 14.15
N PRO A 128 5.65 -19.81 14.38
CA PRO A 128 7.00 -19.23 14.44
C PRO A 128 7.90 -19.80 15.53
N GLU A 129 7.31 -20.30 16.63
CA GLU A 129 8.03 -20.91 17.75
C GLU A 129 8.66 -22.26 17.38
N ARG A 130 8.25 -22.90 16.27
CA ARG A 130 8.86 -24.15 15.78
C ARG A 130 10.18 -23.92 15.04
N PHE A 131 10.53 -22.66 14.76
CA PHE A 131 11.66 -22.29 13.94
C PHE A 131 12.63 -21.41 14.73
N THR A 132 13.90 -21.76 14.68
CA THR A 132 15.00 -20.86 15.08
C THR A 132 15.06 -19.70 14.10
N TRP A 133 14.90 -18.45 14.58
CA TRP A 133 14.88 -17.27 13.73
C TRP A 133 16.25 -16.97 13.11
N ASN A 134 16.50 -17.43 11.90
CA ASN A 134 17.75 -17.22 11.18
C ASN A 134 17.53 -17.14 9.65
N ALA A 135 18.57 -16.70 8.94
CA ALA A 135 18.49 -16.47 7.49
C ALA A 135 18.27 -17.76 6.66
N GLU A 136 18.58 -18.95 7.20
CA GLU A 136 18.39 -20.23 6.51
C GLU A 136 16.91 -20.59 6.31
N LEU A 137 16.02 -19.89 7.02
CA LEU A 137 14.57 -20.00 6.82
C LEU A 137 14.11 -19.42 5.48
N PHE A 138 14.94 -18.66 4.77
CA PHE A 138 14.63 -18.00 3.52
C PHE A 138 15.45 -18.57 2.36
N THR A 139 14.89 -18.53 1.16
CA THR A 139 15.65 -18.79 -0.06
C THR A 139 16.78 -17.77 -0.25
N PRO A 140 17.79 -18.07 -1.08
CA PRO A 140 18.61 -17.05 -1.72
C PRO A 140 17.74 -16.05 -2.50
N THR A 141 18.34 -14.93 -2.92
CA THR A 141 17.67 -14.00 -3.85
C THR A 141 17.37 -14.70 -5.17
N LEU A 142 16.09 -14.76 -5.53
CA LEU A 142 15.61 -15.28 -6.80
C LEU A 142 15.32 -14.12 -7.77
N ASP A 143 15.62 -14.36 -9.04
CA ASP A 143 15.28 -13.49 -10.18
C ASP A 143 13.91 -13.84 -10.80
N HIS A 144 13.15 -14.72 -10.15
CA HIS A 144 11.88 -15.24 -10.62
C HIS A 144 10.96 -15.59 -9.46
N LEU A 145 9.67 -15.70 -9.76
CA LEU A 145 8.69 -16.22 -8.82
C LEU A 145 8.63 -17.76 -8.93
N PRO A 146 8.65 -18.51 -7.82
CA PRO A 146 8.52 -19.96 -7.83
C PRO A 146 7.28 -20.41 -8.61
N GLY A 147 7.46 -21.35 -9.55
CA GLY A 147 6.40 -21.79 -10.47
C GLY A 147 6.48 -21.17 -11.86
N LEU A 148 7.27 -20.11 -12.05
CA LEU A 148 7.50 -19.46 -13.34
C LEU A 148 9.00 -19.47 -13.69
N PRO A 149 9.37 -19.57 -14.98
CA PRO A 149 10.78 -19.55 -15.39
C PRO A 149 11.39 -18.16 -15.20
N ASN A 150 12.71 -18.06 -15.03
CA ASN A 150 13.40 -16.78 -14.97
C ASN A 150 13.41 -16.00 -16.29
N THR A 151 13.07 -16.65 -17.40
CA THR A 151 12.83 -16.01 -18.70
C THR A 151 11.42 -15.42 -18.84
N HIS A 152 10.60 -15.43 -17.77
CA HIS A 152 9.25 -14.85 -17.81
C HIS A 152 9.34 -13.35 -18.09
N GLU A 153 8.54 -12.87 -19.03
CA GLU A 153 8.69 -11.55 -19.67
C GLU A 153 8.71 -10.37 -18.69
N HIS A 154 7.93 -10.46 -17.61
CA HIS A 154 7.77 -9.37 -16.64
C HIS A 154 8.91 -9.26 -15.61
N PHE A 155 9.85 -10.21 -15.52
CA PHE A 155 10.85 -10.22 -14.44
C PHE A 155 12.12 -9.41 -14.72
N GLY A 156 12.25 -8.82 -15.91
CA GLY A 156 13.43 -8.02 -16.27
C GLY A 156 13.37 -6.53 -15.91
N TYR A 157 12.19 -5.99 -15.58
CA TYR A 157 11.97 -4.54 -15.50
C TYR A 157 10.97 -4.14 -14.40
N VAL A 158 11.15 -4.67 -13.20
CA VAL A 158 10.23 -4.57 -12.06
C VAL A 158 10.39 -3.25 -11.29
N THR A 159 9.29 -2.69 -10.81
CA THR A 159 9.21 -1.61 -9.80
C THR A 159 7.97 -1.78 -8.90
N TYR A 160 8.02 -1.31 -7.66
CA TYR A 160 6.90 -1.31 -6.69
C TYR A 160 6.13 -2.64 -6.50
N PRO A 161 6.83 -3.77 -6.22
CA PRO A 161 6.13 -4.96 -5.78
C PRO A 161 5.26 -4.71 -4.54
N ARG A 162 4.13 -5.38 -4.47
CA ARG A 162 3.22 -5.38 -3.32
C ARG A 162 2.53 -6.73 -3.19
N PHE A 163 2.16 -7.09 -1.97
CA PHE A 163 1.50 -8.35 -1.66
C PHE A 163 0.14 -8.08 -1.02
N ILE A 164 -0.87 -8.86 -1.41
CA ILE A 164 -2.25 -8.71 -0.94
C ILE A 164 -2.78 -10.08 -0.55
N ASN A 165 -3.28 -10.27 0.66
CA ASN A 165 -4.02 -11.49 0.95
C ASN A 165 -5.32 -11.48 0.15
N SER A 166 -5.62 -12.57 -0.59
CA SER A 166 -6.71 -12.55 -1.57
C SER A 166 -8.11 -12.35 -0.97
N GLY A 167 -8.25 -12.50 0.36
CA GLY A 167 -9.52 -12.50 1.10
C GLY A 167 -10.50 -13.60 0.69
N ARG A 168 -10.13 -14.43 -0.30
CA ARG A 168 -10.89 -15.58 -0.79
C ARG A 168 -10.03 -16.82 -0.71
N GLY A 169 -10.21 -17.57 0.38
CA GLY A 169 -9.48 -18.82 0.61
C GLY A 169 -8.08 -18.57 1.18
N GLN A 170 -7.10 -19.36 0.72
CA GLN A 170 -5.77 -19.46 1.31
C GLN A 170 -4.68 -18.72 0.51
N ASP A 171 -5.03 -18.19 -0.66
CA ASP A 171 -4.04 -17.67 -1.61
C ASP A 171 -3.68 -16.21 -1.33
N MET A 172 -2.52 -15.80 -1.83
CA MET A 172 -2.02 -14.43 -1.76
C MET A 172 -1.81 -13.89 -3.18
N LEU A 173 -2.14 -12.64 -3.44
CA LEU A 173 -1.82 -11.95 -4.67
C LEU A 173 -0.49 -11.21 -4.55
N MET A 174 0.20 -11.08 -5.68
CA MET A 174 1.35 -10.20 -5.83
C MET A 174 1.14 -9.33 -7.05
N SER A 175 1.31 -8.03 -6.87
CA SER A 175 1.26 -7.07 -7.97
C SER A 175 2.61 -6.34 -8.07
N PHE A 176 3.06 -6.07 -9.28
CA PHE A 176 4.20 -5.19 -9.51
C PHE A 176 4.09 -4.53 -10.86
N ARG A 177 4.77 -3.38 -10.98
CA ARG A 177 4.82 -2.60 -12.19
C ARG A 177 5.98 -3.04 -13.07
N THR A 178 5.78 -3.06 -14.39
CA THR A 178 6.87 -3.03 -15.37
C THR A 178 6.84 -1.76 -16.21
N GLY A 179 7.88 -1.56 -17.03
CA GLY A 179 8.02 -0.39 -17.88
C GLY A 179 8.43 0.88 -17.15
N LYS A 180 8.52 1.97 -17.90
CA LYS A 180 9.03 3.28 -17.45
C LYS A 180 7.90 4.28 -17.22
N ALA A 181 8.21 5.42 -16.62
CA ALA A 181 7.23 6.48 -16.43
C ALA A 181 6.69 6.99 -17.79
N GLY A 182 5.46 6.58 -18.12
CA GLY A 182 4.61 7.00 -19.22
C GLY A 182 4.05 5.83 -20.01
N LEU A 183 4.69 4.66 -19.84
CA LEU A 183 4.46 3.40 -20.56
C LEU A 183 4.72 2.21 -19.61
N GLY A 184 4.15 2.24 -18.41
CA GLY A 184 4.25 1.15 -17.45
C GLY A 184 2.91 0.50 -17.18
N ASP A 185 2.94 -0.82 -17.04
CA ASP A 185 1.80 -1.68 -16.77
C ASP A 185 1.92 -2.29 -15.37
N ASP A 186 0.80 -2.59 -14.71
CA ASP A 186 0.80 -3.36 -13.47
C ASP A 186 0.30 -4.78 -13.72
N HIS A 187 1.11 -5.77 -13.35
CA HIS A 187 0.81 -7.19 -13.52
C HIS A 187 0.41 -7.83 -12.20
N LEU A 188 -0.53 -8.76 -12.26
CA LEU A 188 -1.08 -9.48 -11.12
C LEU A 188 -0.75 -10.97 -11.21
N TYR A 189 -0.25 -11.51 -10.11
CA TYR A 189 0.03 -12.92 -9.90
C TYR A 189 -0.72 -13.42 -8.68
N VAL A 190 -1.00 -14.72 -8.66
CA VAL A 190 -1.56 -15.41 -7.50
C VAL A 190 -0.59 -16.48 -7.02
N TYR A 191 -0.20 -16.39 -5.75
CA TYR A 191 0.49 -17.43 -5.01
C TYR A 191 -0.52 -18.43 -4.48
N ARG A 192 -0.39 -19.68 -4.93
CA ARG A 192 -1.20 -20.83 -4.50
C ARG A 192 -0.57 -21.46 -3.27
N ALA A 193 -1.15 -21.23 -2.09
CA ALA A 193 -0.61 -21.71 -0.82
C ALA A 193 -0.49 -23.25 -0.79
N ALA A 194 -1.46 -23.94 -1.40
CA ALA A 194 -1.51 -25.40 -1.42
C ALA A 194 -0.31 -26.07 -2.13
N VAL A 195 0.35 -25.36 -3.05
CA VAL A 195 1.47 -25.89 -3.84
C VAL A 195 2.72 -25.02 -3.78
N ALA A 196 2.69 -23.94 -3.01
CA ALA A 196 3.76 -22.96 -2.84
C ALA A 196 4.32 -22.39 -4.16
N ARG A 197 3.44 -22.02 -5.10
CA ARG A 197 3.82 -21.53 -6.44
C ARG A 197 2.96 -20.35 -6.90
N PHE A 198 3.54 -19.49 -7.73
CA PHE A 198 2.87 -18.40 -8.41
C PHE A 198 2.32 -18.80 -9.78
N GLU A 199 1.20 -18.21 -10.13
CA GLU A 199 0.59 -18.23 -11.46
C GLU A 199 0.32 -16.79 -11.91
N LEU A 200 0.56 -16.49 -13.19
CA LEU A 200 0.16 -15.20 -13.77
C LEU A 200 -1.37 -15.13 -13.87
N VAL A 201 -1.98 -14.13 -13.23
CA VAL A 201 -3.39 -13.77 -13.45
C VAL A 201 -3.50 -12.98 -14.76
N GLY A 202 -2.74 -11.89 -14.88
CA GLY A 202 -2.65 -11.07 -16.09
C GLY A 202 -2.17 -9.65 -15.82
N THR A 203 -2.17 -8.81 -16.84
CA THR A 203 -1.90 -7.37 -16.72
C THR A 203 -3.18 -6.66 -16.34
N HIS A 204 -3.34 -6.27 -15.07
CA HIS A 204 -4.63 -5.75 -14.60
C HIS A 204 -4.84 -4.26 -14.88
N LEU A 205 -3.78 -3.45 -14.88
CA LEU A 205 -3.83 -2.06 -15.30
C LEU A 205 -2.82 -1.84 -16.44
N VAL A 206 -3.28 -1.27 -17.54
CA VAL A 206 -2.48 -1.05 -18.75
C VAL A 206 -2.17 0.45 -18.90
N GLY A 207 -0.89 0.76 -19.14
CA GLY A 207 -0.42 2.10 -19.43
C GLY A 207 -0.44 2.40 -20.92
N VAL A 208 -1.19 3.43 -21.33
CA VAL A 208 -1.27 3.88 -22.74
C VAL A 208 -1.11 5.39 -22.79
N GLN A 209 0.10 5.85 -23.13
CA GLN A 209 0.48 7.28 -23.07
C GLN A 209 0.21 7.93 -21.69
N SER A 210 -0.05 7.12 -20.66
CA SER A 210 -0.36 7.49 -19.29
C SER A 210 -0.16 6.25 -18.43
N ASN A 211 0.49 6.37 -17.28
CA ASN A 211 0.62 5.24 -16.36
C ASN A 211 -0.45 5.23 -15.30
N PRO A 212 -0.98 4.07 -14.92
CA PRO A 212 -1.57 3.91 -13.61
C PRO A 212 -0.50 4.02 -12.50
N TYR A 213 -0.87 4.65 -11.38
CA TYR A 213 -0.14 4.57 -10.12
C TYR A 213 -1.11 4.28 -8.99
N VAL A 214 -1.05 3.05 -8.49
CA VAL A 214 -1.99 2.49 -7.50
C VAL A 214 -1.77 3.07 -6.11
N HIS A 215 -2.84 3.56 -5.48
CA HIS A 215 -2.87 4.00 -4.08
C HIS A 215 -2.92 2.82 -3.10
N GLY A 216 -3.74 1.82 -3.40
CA GLY A 216 -3.79 0.56 -2.69
C GLY A 216 -4.60 -0.48 -3.44
N MET A 217 -4.46 -1.72 -2.97
CA MET A 217 -5.16 -2.91 -3.45
C MET A 217 -5.65 -3.64 -2.21
N ASP A 218 -6.85 -3.31 -1.76
CA ASP A 218 -7.38 -3.78 -0.49
C ASP A 218 -8.57 -4.69 -0.75
N VAL A 219 -8.69 -5.74 0.05
CA VAL A 219 -9.79 -6.69 -0.04
C VAL A 219 -10.82 -6.39 1.03
N ASP A 220 -12.08 -6.26 0.63
CA ASP A 220 -13.21 -6.27 1.53
C ASP A 220 -13.27 -7.64 2.23
N ALA A 221 -13.10 -7.63 3.56
CA ALA A 221 -13.07 -8.83 4.38
C ALA A 221 -14.40 -9.59 4.38
N GLN A 222 -15.54 -8.92 4.13
CA GLN A 222 -16.85 -9.57 4.10
C GLN A 222 -17.11 -10.25 2.75
N SER A 223 -16.96 -9.51 1.66
CA SER A 223 -17.31 -10.01 0.34
C SER A 223 -16.17 -10.75 -0.36
N GLY A 224 -14.92 -10.50 0.02
CA GLY A 224 -13.73 -10.93 -0.72
C GLY A 224 -13.48 -10.14 -2.00
N ARG A 225 -14.12 -8.97 -2.16
CA ARG A 225 -13.95 -8.08 -3.31
C ARG A 225 -12.61 -7.35 -3.21
N LEU A 226 -11.83 -7.38 -4.27
CA LEU A 226 -10.59 -6.63 -4.41
C LEU A 226 -10.89 -5.24 -4.96
N HIS A 227 -10.56 -4.20 -4.21
CA HIS A 227 -10.72 -2.79 -4.58
C HIS A 227 -9.38 -2.17 -4.96
N VAL A 228 -9.35 -1.45 -6.08
CA VAL A 228 -8.14 -0.76 -6.55
C VAL A 228 -8.47 0.66 -6.95
N THR A 229 -7.68 1.60 -6.44
CA THR A 229 -7.71 3.01 -6.86
C THR A 229 -6.34 3.45 -7.32
N TRP A 230 -6.32 4.35 -8.29
CA TRP A 230 -5.09 4.88 -8.87
C TRP A 230 -5.30 6.26 -9.45
N VAL A 231 -4.18 6.93 -9.73
CA VAL A 231 -4.14 8.13 -10.56
C VAL A 231 -3.42 7.80 -11.86
N TYR A 232 -3.73 8.53 -12.93
CA TYR A 232 -2.92 8.46 -14.13
C TYR A 232 -1.80 9.47 -14.08
N ARG A 233 -0.62 9.12 -14.60
CA ARG A 233 0.42 10.10 -14.94
C ARG A 233 0.59 10.15 -16.44
N GLY A 234 0.22 11.27 -17.03
CA GLY A 234 0.37 11.46 -18.47
C GLY A 234 1.83 11.48 -18.89
N PHE A 235 2.14 10.83 -20.01
CA PHE A 235 3.49 10.84 -20.57
C PHE A 235 3.85 12.21 -21.13
N VAL A 236 5.09 12.61 -20.88
CA VAL A 236 5.78 13.77 -21.44
C VAL A 236 7.01 13.24 -22.17
N HIS A 237 7.08 13.55 -23.46
CA HIS A 237 8.21 13.16 -24.30
C HIS A 237 9.52 13.78 -23.80
N TYR A 238 10.60 13.00 -23.82
CA TYR A 238 11.95 13.47 -23.56
C TYR A 238 12.94 12.75 -24.48
N GLU A 239 14.09 13.38 -24.77
CA GLU A 239 15.11 12.77 -25.62
C GLU A 239 15.71 11.51 -24.97
N GLY A 240 15.77 10.41 -25.73
CA GLY A 240 16.20 9.10 -25.24
C GLY A 240 15.07 8.30 -24.57
N TRP A 241 13.82 8.75 -24.66
CA TRP A 241 12.71 8.03 -24.02
C TRP A 241 12.59 6.59 -24.49
N ASP A 242 12.87 6.29 -25.75
CA ASP A 242 12.78 4.97 -26.38
C ASP A 242 14.10 4.16 -26.32
N ASP A 243 15.19 4.74 -25.82
CA ASP A 243 16.46 4.04 -25.63
C ASP A 243 16.38 3.14 -24.37
N PRO A 244 16.53 1.81 -24.49
CA PRO A 244 16.50 0.91 -23.34
C PRO A 244 17.66 1.12 -22.36
N LEU A 245 18.72 1.85 -22.76
CA LEU A 245 19.86 2.20 -21.91
C LEU A 245 19.70 3.56 -21.21
N ASP A 246 18.70 4.36 -21.57
CA ASP A 246 18.46 5.65 -20.92
C ASP A 246 17.96 5.45 -19.48
N THR A 247 18.56 6.17 -18.54
CA THR A 247 18.21 6.11 -17.11
C THR A 247 17.61 7.40 -16.58
N LYS A 248 17.26 8.38 -17.44
CA LYS A 248 16.67 9.65 -17.00
C LYS A 248 15.31 9.44 -16.34
N HIS A 249 14.57 8.43 -16.78
CA HIS A 249 13.32 8.02 -16.14
C HIS A 249 13.52 7.43 -14.73
N LYS A 250 14.74 6.98 -14.39
CA LYS A 250 15.08 6.44 -13.07
C LYS A 250 15.43 7.51 -12.03
N GLN A 251 15.46 8.80 -12.41
CA GLN A 251 15.72 9.87 -11.45
C GLN A 251 14.54 10.03 -10.48
N GLN A 252 14.80 10.46 -9.24
CA GLN A 252 13.75 10.73 -8.23
C GLN A 252 12.66 11.67 -8.76
N ALA A 253 13.05 12.66 -9.57
CA ALA A 253 12.17 13.52 -10.34
C ALA A 253 12.55 13.43 -11.82
N GLY A 254 12.18 12.33 -12.46
CA GLY A 254 12.35 12.16 -13.90
C GLY A 254 11.48 13.13 -14.74
N PRO A 255 11.60 13.11 -16.07
CA PRO A 255 10.86 14.01 -16.98
C PRO A 255 9.33 13.88 -16.92
N ASN A 256 8.85 12.85 -16.23
CA ASN A 256 7.44 12.56 -15.96
C ASN A 256 7.19 12.71 -14.45
N GLY A 257 7.17 13.95 -13.97
CA GLY A 257 6.97 14.28 -12.56
C GLY A 257 5.50 14.21 -12.11
N ALA A 258 5.28 14.43 -10.81
CA ALA A 258 3.97 14.36 -10.17
C ALA A 258 2.98 15.42 -10.69
N GLU A 259 3.46 16.53 -11.25
CA GLU A 259 2.64 17.56 -11.89
C GLU A 259 1.83 17.01 -13.08
N ASN A 260 2.25 15.86 -13.65
CA ASN A 260 1.53 15.18 -14.72
C ASN A 260 0.49 14.17 -14.23
N ASN A 261 0.34 14.02 -12.91
CA ASN A 261 -0.72 13.19 -12.34
C ASN A 261 -2.09 13.83 -12.60
N HIS A 262 -3.09 13.03 -12.94
CA HIS A 262 -4.47 13.45 -13.15
C HIS A 262 -5.45 12.32 -12.88
N ASN A 263 -6.70 12.72 -12.61
CA ASN A 263 -7.85 11.87 -12.31
C ASN A 263 -7.66 10.98 -11.06
N LEU A 264 -8.73 10.76 -10.32
CA LEU A 264 -8.82 9.61 -9.42
C LEU A 264 -9.69 8.55 -10.07
N CYS A 265 -9.17 7.33 -10.17
CA CYS A 265 -9.81 6.21 -10.84
C CYS A 265 -10.07 5.06 -9.88
N TYR A 266 -11.05 4.22 -10.21
CA TYR A 266 -11.46 3.07 -9.40
C TYR A 266 -11.93 1.90 -10.27
N ALA A 267 -11.58 0.70 -9.83
CA ALA A 267 -12.17 -0.56 -10.28
C ALA A 267 -12.16 -1.58 -9.14
N TYR A 268 -12.98 -2.62 -9.28
CA TYR A 268 -12.97 -3.75 -8.37
C TYR A 268 -13.00 -5.09 -9.10
N SER A 269 -12.68 -6.16 -8.39
CA SER A 269 -12.77 -7.54 -8.88
C SER A 269 -13.36 -8.47 -7.82
N ASP A 270 -14.28 -9.33 -8.23
CA ASP A 270 -14.93 -10.33 -7.37
C ASP A 270 -14.31 -11.73 -7.48
N ASP A 271 -13.28 -11.91 -8.31
CA ASP A 271 -12.73 -13.22 -8.69
C ASP A 271 -11.19 -13.24 -8.68
N CYS A 272 -10.60 -12.57 -7.69
CA CYS A 272 -9.16 -12.47 -7.47
C CYS A 272 -8.42 -11.82 -8.65
N GLY A 273 -9.02 -10.79 -9.25
CA GLY A 273 -8.42 -9.97 -10.30
C GLY A 273 -8.56 -10.52 -11.71
N ARG A 274 -9.41 -11.52 -11.95
CA ARG A 274 -9.62 -12.09 -13.30
C ARG A 274 -10.55 -11.22 -14.13
N THR A 275 -11.67 -10.78 -13.56
CA THR A 275 -12.57 -9.81 -14.17
C THR A 275 -12.59 -8.52 -13.35
N TRP A 276 -12.62 -7.39 -14.06
CA TRP A 276 -12.61 -6.06 -13.45
C TRP A 276 -13.86 -5.30 -13.84
N ARG A 277 -14.44 -4.62 -12.84
CA ARG A 277 -15.64 -3.80 -12.99
C ARG A 277 -15.41 -2.38 -12.50
N ASN A 278 -16.06 -1.42 -13.14
CA ASN A 278 -16.03 -0.03 -12.72
C ASN A 278 -17.05 0.24 -11.58
N THR A 279 -17.18 1.50 -11.15
CA THR A 279 -18.12 1.89 -10.08
C THR A 279 -19.61 1.70 -10.43
N HIS A 280 -19.94 1.38 -11.68
CA HIS A 280 -21.29 1.15 -12.18
C HIS A 280 -21.54 -0.34 -12.52
N ASP A 281 -20.72 -1.23 -11.97
CA ASP A 281 -20.75 -2.69 -12.18
C ASP A 281 -20.57 -3.16 -13.63
N GLN A 282 -20.10 -2.28 -14.51
CA GLN A 282 -19.81 -2.63 -15.90
C GLN A 282 -18.44 -3.29 -15.98
N THR A 283 -18.34 -4.42 -16.69
CA THR A 283 -17.06 -5.09 -16.94
C THR A 283 -16.18 -4.21 -17.83
N VAL A 284 -14.97 -3.93 -17.36
CA VAL A 284 -13.97 -3.09 -18.05
C VAL A 284 -12.73 -3.88 -18.49
N ALA A 285 -12.52 -5.09 -17.97
CA ALA A 285 -11.49 -6.02 -18.41
C ALA A 285 -11.82 -7.47 -17.99
N ASP A 286 -11.37 -8.45 -18.78
CA ASP A 286 -11.45 -9.89 -18.50
C ASP A 286 -10.13 -10.59 -18.85
N LEU A 287 -9.27 -10.70 -17.83
CA LEU A 287 -7.97 -11.38 -17.88
C LEU A 287 -8.07 -12.90 -17.93
N GLY A 288 -9.26 -13.47 -17.67
CA GLY A 288 -9.52 -14.89 -17.83
C GLY A 288 -9.53 -15.31 -19.29
N SER A 289 -9.99 -14.41 -20.17
CA SER A 289 -10.05 -14.61 -21.62
C SER A 289 -8.76 -14.16 -22.35
N ASP A 290 -8.21 -13.01 -21.97
CA ASP A 290 -6.97 -12.46 -22.52
C ASP A 290 -6.19 -11.72 -21.42
N LYS A 291 -5.04 -12.29 -21.05
CA LYS A 291 -4.18 -11.76 -19.97
C LYS A 291 -3.59 -10.38 -20.27
N ALA A 292 -3.63 -9.93 -21.53
CA ALA A 292 -3.20 -8.59 -21.95
C ALA A 292 -4.35 -7.58 -22.05
N ALA A 293 -5.62 -8.02 -21.96
CA ALA A 293 -6.81 -7.17 -22.06
C ALA A 293 -7.17 -6.46 -20.74
N GLY A 294 -6.16 -6.00 -20.00
CA GLY A 294 -6.33 -5.30 -18.73
C GLY A 294 -7.12 -4.00 -18.83
N VAL A 295 -7.35 -3.36 -17.68
CA VAL A 295 -8.06 -2.10 -17.60
C VAL A 295 -7.23 -1.01 -18.28
N ARG A 296 -7.75 -0.48 -19.39
CA ARG A 296 -7.08 0.54 -20.20
C ARG A 296 -7.56 1.96 -19.86
N PRO A 297 -6.75 3.01 -20.10
CA PRO A 297 -7.13 4.39 -19.76
C PRO A 297 -8.35 4.93 -20.51
N ASP A 298 -8.69 4.33 -21.66
CA ASP A 298 -9.85 4.68 -22.49
C ASP A 298 -11.14 3.92 -22.10
N ALA A 299 -11.10 3.02 -21.10
CA ALA A 299 -12.29 2.34 -20.65
C ALA A 299 -13.24 3.32 -19.91
N VAL A 300 -14.54 3.19 -20.21
CA VAL A 300 -15.57 4.11 -19.70
C VAL A 300 -15.87 3.84 -18.22
N GLY A 301 -16.08 4.92 -17.46
CA GLY A 301 -16.56 4.85 -16.08
C GLY A 301 -15.48 4.55 -15.03
N LEU A 302 -14.20 4.59 -15.39
CA LEU A 302 -13.08 4.42 -14.46
C LEU A 302 -12.82 5.66 -13.59
N VAL A 303 -12.96 6.85 -14.18
CA VAL A 303 -12.68 8.12 -13.50
C VAL A 303 -13.83 8.44 -12.54
N VAL A 304 -13.54 8.47 -11.25
CA VAL A 304 -14.49 8.81 -10.18
C VAL A 304 -14.42 10.28 -9.78
N PHE A 305 -13.24 10.90 -9.94
CA PHE A 305 -13.08 12.35 -9.86
C PHE A 305 -12.16 12.83 -10.99
N GLU A 306 -12.64 13.79 -11.78
CA GLU A 306 -11.81 14.52 -12.73
C GLU A 306 -10.93 15.50 -11.96
N ILE A 307 -9.62 15.26 -12.01
CA ILE A 307 -8.62 16.10 -11.32
C ILE A 307 -7.56 16.46 -12.36
N PRO A 308 -7.43 17.72 -12.76
CA PRO A 308 -6.52 18.09 -13.83
C PRO A 308 -5.05 18.00 -13.38
N LYS A 309 -4.15 17.87 -14.36
CA LYS A 309 -2.70 18.01 -14.15
C LYS A 309 -2.38 19.34 -13.44
N GLY A 310 -1.29 19.36 -12.68
CA GLY A 310 -0.88 20.54 -11.92
C GLY A 310 -1.74 20.84 -10.69
N SER A 311 -2.71 19.99 -10.34
CA SER A 311 -3.58 20.18 -9.17
C SER A 311 -2.96 19.66 -7.87
N GLY A 312 -1.66 19.40 -7.81
CA GLY A 312 -0.98 18.89 -6.62
C GLY A 312 -1.16 17.39 -6.33
N LEU A 313 -1.94 16.67 -7.16
CA LEU A 313 -2.19 15.23 -7.01
C LEU A 313 -0.88 14.44 -6.96
N THR A 314 -0.77 13.49 -6.03
CA THR A 314 0.40 12.61 -5.94
C THR A 314 0.04 11.16 -6.26
N ASN A 315 1.07 10.35 -6.50
CA ASN A 315 0.97 8.91 -6.76
C ASN A 315 1.27 8.09 -5.49
N GLN A 316 0.67 6.91 -5.39
CA GLN A 316 0.96 5.93 -4.32
C GLN A 316 0.83 6.51 -2.89
N GLU A 317 -0.19 7.33 -2.67
CA GLU A 317 -0.57 7.84 -1.35
C GLU A 317 -1.17 6.72 -0.47
N SER A 318 -2.49 6.61 -0.33
CA SER A 318 -3.09 5.54 0.47
C SER A 318 -4.53 5.23 0.07
N GLN A 319 -4.88 3.95 0.15
CA GLN A 319 -6.25 3.45 0.18
C GLN A 319 -6.42 2.57 1.44
N VAL A 320 -7.66 2.43 1.92
CA VAL A 320 -8.06 1.36 2.84
C VAL A 320 -9.55 1.06 2.63
N VAL A 321 -9.95 -0.20 2.85
CA VAL A 321 -11.36 -0.62 2.83
C VAL A 321 -11.84 -0.80 4.27
N ASP A 322 -12.97 -0.19 4.61
CA ASP A 322 -13.58 -0.30 5.94
C ASP A 322 -14.30 -1.66 6.14
N PRO A 323 -14.65 -2.03 7.39
CA PRO A 323 -15.34 -3.28 7.65
C PRO A 323 -16.69 -3.44 6.95
N ASP A 324 -17.35 -2.38 6.50
CA ASP A 324 -18.61 -2.45 5.75
C ASP A 324 -18.38 -2.59 4.25
N GLY A 325 -17.14 -2.49 3.75
CA GLY A 325 -16.81 -2.51 2.32
C GLY A 325 -16.75 -1.12 1.67
N GLY A 326 -16.75 -0.04 2.48
CA GLY A 326 -16.53 1.32 2.00
C GLY A 326 -15.06 1.55 1.64
N VAL A 327 -14.80 2.32 0.59
CA VAL A 327 -13.44 2.57 0.09
C VAL A 327 -12.99 3.98 0.48
N HIS A 328 -11.91 4.08 1.23
CA HIS A 328 -11.30 5.35 1.61
C HIS A 328 -10.01 5.56 0.82
N VAL A 329 -9.83 6.76 0.27
CA VAL A 329 -8.60 7.17 -0.43
C VAL A 329 -8.12 8.49 0.13
N LEU A 330 -6.84 8.54 0.47
CA LEU A 330 -6.15 9.78 0.78
C LEU A 330 -5.41 10.22 -0.47
N ASN A 331 -5.54 11.49 -0.82
CA ASN A 331 -4.63 12.17 -1.74
C ASN A 331 -4.61 13.66 -1.39
N ARG A 332 -4.10 14.50 -2.27
CA ARG A 332 -4.06 15.94 -2.11
C ARG A 332 -4.47 16.63 -3.40
N THR A 333 -5.18 17.76 -3.28
CA THR A 333 -5.49 18.61 -4.43
C THR A 333 -5.43 20.09 -4.07
N CYS A 334 -5.03 20.91 -5.02
CA CYS A 334 -5.13 22.36 -4.93
C CYS A 334 -6.57 22.79 -5.21
N SER A 335 -7.12 23.64 -4.35
CA SER A 335 -8.38 24.32 -4.63
C SER A 335 -8.24 25.27 -5.83
N PRO A 336 -9.29 25.48 -6.66
CA PRO A 336 -9.21 26.38 -7.82
C PRO A 336 -8.67 27.77 -7.43
N GLY A 337 -7.64 28.24 -8.12
CA GLY A 337 -6.99 29.52 -7.85
C GLY A 337 -5.98 29.53 -6.69
N SER A 338 -5.80 28.41 -5.98
CA SER A 338 -4.76 28.22 -4.97
C SER A 338 -3.58 27.43 -5.53
N SER A 339 -2.35 27.80 -5.15
CA SER A 339 -1.15 26.99 -5.37
C SER A 339 -0.84 26.05 -4.19
N LYS A 340 -1.61 26.13 -3.11
CA LYS A 340 -1.42 25.30 -1.91
C LYS A 340 -2.24 24.03 -2.04
N ALA A 341 -1.59 22.88 -1.86
CA ALA A 341 -2.25 21.59 -1.81
C ALA A 341 -3.01 21.43 -0.49
N GLU A 342 -4.16 20.77 -0.56
CA GLU A 342 -4.94 20.35 0.60
C GLU A 342 -5.03 18.83 0.60
N TRP A 343 -4.85 18.22 1.77
CA TRP A 343 -5.21 16.82 2.00
C TRP A 343 -6.70 16.62 1.70
N ARG A 344 -7.00 15.59 0.91
CA ARG A 344 -8.35 15.18 0.50
C ARG A 344 -8.62 13.75 0.94
N HIS A 345 -9.77 13.58 1.57
CA HIS A 345 -10.37 12.27 1.80
C HIS A 345 -11.43 12.05 0.72
N PHE A 346 -11.24 11.04 -0.11
CA PHE A 346 -12.27 10.54 -1.02
C PHE A 346 -12.84 9.26 -0.43
N TYR A 347 -14.16 9.14 -0.40
CA TYR A 347 -14.86 8.01 0.19
C TYR A 347 -15.92 7.49 -0.77
N ARG A 348 -15.93 6.18 -0.98
CA ARG A 348 -17.02 5.46 -1.63
C ARG A 348 -17.79 4.71 -0.58
N GLU A 349 -19.08 5.03 -0.43
CA GLU A 349 -19.94 4.26 0.45
C GLU A 349 -20.11 2.83 -0.06
N HIS A 350 -20.15 1.85 0.85
CA HIS A 350 -20.45 0.48 0.48
C HIS A 350 -21.83 0.36 -0.15
N GLU A 351 -21.95 -0.57 -1.09
CA GLU A 351 -23.24 -0.87 -1.67
C GLU A 351 -24.08 -1.73 -0.71
N LYS A 352 -25.09 -1.19 -0.01
CA LYS A 352 -26.05 -2.02 0.73
C LYS A 352 -26.93 -2.80 -0.24
N GLY A 353 -26.36 -3.82 -0.87
CA GLY A 353 -27.11 -4.78 -1.66
C GLY A 353 -28.05 -5.55 -0.74
N ILE A 354 -29.34 -5.21 -0.74
CA ILE A 354 -30.35 -6.17 -0.30
C ILE A 354 -30.36 -7.25 -1.38
N MET A 355 -29.68 -8.36 -1.11
CA MET A 355 -29.88 -9.59 -1.87
C MET A 355 -31.25 -10.14 -1.45
N LEU A 356 -32.33 -9.57 -2.01
CA LEU A 356 -33.66 -10.14 -1.82
C LEU A 356 -33.63 -11.56 -2.40
N PRO A 357 -34.07 -12.59 -1.65
CA PRO A 357 -34.35 -13.88 -2.28
C PRO A 357 -35.35 -13.64 -3.40
N LEU A 358 -35.13 -14.28 -4.55
CA LEU A 358 -36.00 -14.25 -5.73
C LEU A 358 -37.45 -14.59 -5.32
N ALA A 359 -38.24 -13.57 -4.97
CA ALA A 359 -39.66 -13.67 -4.70
C ALA A 359 -40.38 -12.73 -5.67
N PRO A 360 -41.29 -13.25 -6.52
CA PRO A 360 -41.91 -12.46 -7.56
C PRO A 360 -43.15 -11.77 -7.01
N THR A 361 -43.00 -10.64 -6.30
CA THR A 361 -44.04 -9.60 -6.16
C THR A 361 -43.61 -8.50 -5.20
N VAL A 362 -43.28 -7.32 -5.72
CA VAL A 362 -43.40 -6.04 -4.99
C VAL A 362 -44.02 -5.01 -5.93
N THR A 363 -45.20 -4.49 -5.55
CA THR A 363 -46.08 -3.61 -6.35
C THR A 363 -46.22 -2.20 -5.75
N SER A 364 -45.15 -1.62 -5.19
CA SER A 364 -45.21 -0.27 -4.62
C SER A 364 -43.86 0.45 -4.71
N LEU A 365 -43.76 1.43 -5.60
CA LEU A 365 -42.61 2.33 -5.79
C LEU A 365 -42.75 3.57 -4.88
N THR A 366 -42.38 3.47 -3.60
CA THR A 366 -42.12 4.68 -2.76
C THR A 366 -41.09 4.48 -1.64
N ASP A 367 -40.36 3.36 -1.58
CA ASP A 367 -39.19 3.29 -0.69
C ASP A 367 -37.96 3.87 -1.39
N GLN A 368 -37.31 4.79 -0.71
CA GLN A 368 -36.11 5.49 -1.16
C GLN A 368 -35.01 4.47 -1.48
N PHE A 369 -34.78 4.21 -2.77
CA PHE A 369 -33.58 3.51 -3.22
C PHE A 369 -32.38 4.44 -2.95
N THR A 370 -31.65 4.20 -1.87
CA THR A 370 -30.31 4.77 -1.71
C THR A 370 -29.43 4.17 -2.79
N LEU A 371 -29.11 4.96 -3.82
CA LEU A 371 -28.13 4.58 -4.85
C LEU A 371 -26.78 4.43 -4.15
N SER A 372 -26.41 3.19 -3.92
CA SER A 372 -25.29 2.78 -3.11
C SER A 372 -24.04 2.64 -4.01
N GLY A 373 -22.84 2.98 -3.51
CA GLY A 373 -21.64 3.16 -4.36
C GLY A 373 -21.34 4.61 -4.81
N GLN A 374 -21.95 5.61 -4.17
CA GLN A 374 -21.64 7.03 -4.40
C GLN A 374 -20.26 7.41 -3.85
N TRP A 375 -19.58 8.30 -4.57
CA TRP A 375 -18.31 8.88 -4.16
C TRP A 375 -18.52 10.28 -3.58
N GLN A 376 -17.88 10.56 -2.45
CA GLN A 376 -17.78 11.88 -1.85
C GLN A 376 -16.34 12.29 -1.64
N GLN A 377 -16.09 13.59 -1.56
CA GLN A 377 -14.78 14.14 -1.23
C GLN A 377 -14.89 15.19 -0.12
N SER A 378 -13.88 15.28 0.72
CA SER A 378 -13.79 16.25 1.80
C SER A 378 -12.37 16.81 1.93
N SER A 379 -12.26 18.08 2.30
CA SER A 379 -10.97 18.67 2.67
C SER A 379 -10.63 18.31 4.11
N ILE A 380 -9.39 17.90 4.35
CA ILE A 380 -8.87 17.65 5.70
C ILE A 380 -8.11 18.90 6.19
N GLY A 381 -7.27 19.47 5.34
CA GLY A 381 -6.46 20.64 5.69
C GLY A 381 -5.32 20.89 4.70
N ILE A 382 -4.73 22.09 4.77
CA ILE A 382 -3.61 22.48 3.90
C ILE A 382 -2.36 21.67 4.24
N THR A 383 -1.59 21.30 3.22
CA THR A 383 -0.27 20.70 3.36
C THR A 383 0.76 21.39 2.46
N ALA A 384 1.96 21.55 3.00
CA ALA A 384 3.14 21.95 2.22
C ALA A 384 4.18 20.82 2.16
N ASP A 385 3.88 19.66 2.76
CA ASP A 385 4.78 18.53 2.78
C ASP A 385 4.68 17.73 1.47
N GLY A 386 5.82 17.34 0.91
CA GLY A 386 5.87 16.42 -0.23
C GLY A 386 5.71 14.95 0.18
N ARG A 387 5.94 14.63 1.45
CA ARG A 387 5.79 13.28 2.01
C ARG A 387 4.34 12.83 1.96
N ARG A 388 4.16 11.52 1.85
CA ARG A 388 2.87 10.87 1.78
C ARG A 388 2.32 10.45 3.13
N GLY A 389 1.00 10.45 3.25
CA GLY A 389 0.25 9.99 4.41
C GLY A 389 -0.30 8.57 4.24
N ARG A 390 -0.89 8.04 5.31
CA ARG A 390 -1.45 6.68 5.34
C ARG A 390 -2.81 6.67 6.02
N LEU A 391 -3.70 5.84 5.49
CA LEU A 391 -5.00 5.55 6.10
C LEU A 391 -4.95 4.23 6.85
N ALA A 392 -5.73 4.16 7.93
CA ALA A 392 -6.09 2.92 8.60
C ALA A 392 -7.56 3.03 9.04
N VAL A 393 -8.26 1.92 9.13
CA VAL A 393 -9.63 1.88 9.67
C VAL A 393 -9.62 0.87 10.81
N SER A 394 -10.32 1.15 11.92
CA SER A 394 -10.49 0.19 13.03
C SER A 394 -11.61 -0.81 12.79
N GLN A 395 -11.74 -1.80 13.67
CA GLN A 395 -12.87 -2.74 13.69
C GLN A 395 -14.24 -2.04 13.81
N SER A 396 -14.32 -0.88 14.48
CA SER A 396 -15.55 -0.08 14.56
C SER A 396 -15.88 0.66 13.26
N GLY A 397 -14.94 0.70 12.31
CA GLY A 397 -15.03 1.44 11.07
C GLY A 397 -14.59 2.90 11.18
N ASP A 398 -14.03 3.33 12.32
CA ASP A 398 -13.49 4.68 12.44
C ASP A 398 -12.19 4.81 11.63
N LEU A 399 -12.09 5.92 10.90
CA LEU A 399 -10.97 6.21 10.03
C LEU A 399 -9.86 6.93 10.80
N PHE A 400 -8.64 6.44 10.67
CA PHE A 400 -7.42 7.07 11.14
C PHE A 400 -6.60 7.55 9.96
N ILE A 401 -6.16 8.81 10.02
CA ILE A 401 -5.35 9.45 8.98
C ILE A 401 -4.03 9.85 9.61
N ILE A 402 -2.95 9.19 9.21
CA ILE A 402 -1.60 9.43 9.72
C ILE A 402 -0.87 10.29 8.68
N LEU A 403 -0.60 11.53 9.04
CA LEU A 403 -0.07 12.55 8.14
C LEU A 403 1.32 13.00 8.59
N PRO A 404 2.28 13.17 7.67
CA PRO A 404 3.51 13.90 7.96
C PRO A 404 3.20 15.38 8.24
N ASP A 405 3.88 15.95 9.23
CA ASP A 405 3.75 17.36 9.57
C ASP A 405 4.57 18.24 8.60
N SER A 406 3.94 19.28 8.04
CA SER A 406 4.57 20.16 7.06
C SER A 406 5.53 21.20 7.66
N ASN A 407 5.44 21.47 8.96
CA ASN A 407 6.21 22.54 9.62
C ASN A 407 7.39 22.00 10.43
N VAL A 408 7.26 20.78 10.94
CA VAL A 408 8.27 20.12 11.78
C VAL A 408 8.49 18.69 11.30
N LEU A 409 9.64 18.11 11.64
CA LEU A 409 9.83 16.67 11.49
C LEU A 409 8.91 15.96 12.49
N GLY A 410 7.68 15.64 12.08
CA GLY A 410 6.70 15.00 12.94
C GLY A 410 5.64 14.24 12.17
N LEU A 411 4.78 13.54 12.92
CA LEU A 411 3.55 12.93 12.42
C LEU A 411 2.36 13.46 13.23
N THR A 412 1.22 13.55 12.57
CA THR A 412 -0.08 13.84 13.17
C THR A 412 -1.03 12.68 12.89
N ILE A 413 -1.83 12.29 13.88
CA ILE A 413 -2.92 11.33 13.71
C ILE A 413 -4.25 12.06 13.86
N LEU A 414 -5.08 11.96 12.82
CA LEU A 414 -6.46 12.41 12.82
C LEU A 414 -7.39 11.21 12.91
N ARG A 415 -8.57 11.40 13.53
CA ARG A 415 -9.67 10.44 13.55
C ARG A 415 -10.92 11.06 12.94
N ALA A 416 -11.60 10.30 12.09
CA ALA A 416 -12.94 10.60 11.60
C ALA A 416 -13.86 9.43 11.96
N LEU A 417 -15.00 9.76 12.58
CA LEU A 417 -15.91 8.75 13.10
C LEU A 417 -16.83 8.21 12.01
N LYS A 418 -17.06 6.90 12.00
CA LYS A 418 -18.07 6.32 11.11
C LYS A 418 -19.47 6.80 11.46
N THR A 419 -19.75 6.99 12.76
CA THR A 419 -21.08 7.37 13.28
C THR A 419 -21.55 8.75 12.83
N ASN A 420 -20.65 9.63 12.41
CA ASN A 420 -20.98 10.92 11.81
C ASN A 420 -20.77 10.96 10.29
N GLY A 421 -20.58 9.79 9.65
CA GLY A 421 -20.35 9.69 8.22
C GLY A 421 -19.01 10.27 7.77
N TYR A 422 -17.99 10.26 8.63
CA TYR A 422 -16.66 10.82 8.38
C TYR A 422 -16.67 12.33 8.10
N ALA A 423 -17.62 13.06 8.70
CA ALA A 423 -17.83 14.48 8.44
C ALA A 423 -16.77 15.42 9.05
N GLU A 424 -16.04 14.95 10.08
CA GLU A 424 -15.08 15.75 10.84
C GLU A 424 -13.78 14.99 11.07
N TYR A 425 -12.64 15.71 10.98
CA TYR A 425 -11.30 15.16 11.21
C TYR A 425 -10.70 15.76 12.48
N GLN A 426 -10.75 14.99 13.57
CA GLN A 426 -10.23 15.41 14.86
C GLN A 426 -8.77 14.99 15.00
N ARG A 427 -7.88 15.94 15.29
CA ARG A 427 -6.50 15.60 15.70
C ARG A 427 -6.50 14.98 17.08
N ILE A 428 -6.04 13.73 17.17
CA ILE A 428 -5.99 12.97 18.41
C ILE A 428 -4.56 12.75 18.90
N TRP A 429 -3.55 12.94 18.05
CA TRP A 429 -2.14 12.89 18.45
C TRP A 429 -1.24 13.70 17.50
N GLN A 430 -0.13 14.20 18.03
CA GLN A 430 0.96 14.81 17.27
C GLN A 430 2.28 14.50 17.99
N GLY A 431 3.31 14.15 17.23
CA GLY A 431 4.63 13.92 17.79
C GLY A 431 5.76 14.33 16.85
N ASP A 432 6.86 14.79 17.45
CA ASP A 432 8.03 15.32 16.77
C ASP A 432 9.15 14.27 16.62
N GLY A 433 10.20 14.64 15.88
CA GLY A 433 11.33 13.79 15.57
C GLY A 433 11.02 12.66 14.60
N LEU A 434 9.96 12.76 13.79
CA LEU A 434 9.54 11.70 12.86
C LEU A 434 9.68 12.14 11.40
N SER A 435 10.38 11.34 10.58
CA SER A 435 10.86 11.75 9.26
C SER A 435 10.46 10.83 8.10
N GLY A 436 9.81 9.70 8.37
CA GLY A 436 9.29 8.80 7.33
C GLY A 436 7.91 9.20 6.82
N GLU A 437 7.50 8.61 5.70
CA GLU A 437 6.10 8.43 5.32
C GLU A 437 5.55 7.25 6.15
N PRO A 438 4.46 7.42 6.92
CA PRO A 438 3.98 6.41 7.84
C PRO A 438 3.46 5.17 7.11
N LEU A 439 3.72 4.00 7.68
CA LEU A 439 3.17 2.71 7.24
C LEU A 439 2.48 2.05 8.43
N VAL A 440 1.41 1.30 8.19
CA VAL A 440 0.56 0.80 9.27
C VAL A 440 0.33 -0.70 9.14
N ASP A 441 0.32 -1.39 10.28
CA ASP A 441 -0.10 -2.79 10.36
C ASP A 441 -1.64 -2.86 10.43
N ILE A 442 -2.28 -2.82 9.25
CA ILE A 442 -3.74 -2.85 9.15
C ILE A 442 -4.30 -4.14 9.78
N ARG A 443 -3.57 -5.24 9.69
CA ARG A 443 -4.01 -6.55 10.21
C ARG A 443 -4.01 -6.58 11.73
N ARG A 444 -3.02 -6.00 12.39
CA ARG A 444 -3.05 -5.90 13.86
C ARG A 444 -4.24 -5.08 14.34
N LEU A 445 -4.51 -3.96 13.65
CA LEU A 445 -5.63 -3.08 13.97
C LEU A 445 -6.98 -3.77 13.76
N ASN A 446 -7.16 -4.50 12.66
CA ASN A 446 -8.47 -5.06 12.26
C ASN A 446 -8.71 -6.49 12.68
N GLU A 447 -7.70 -7.34 12.67
CA GLU A 447 -7.79 -8.77 12.94
C GLU A 447 -7.14 -9.17 14.28
N GLY A 448 -6.39 -8.25 14.91
CA GLY A 448 -5.59 -8.49 16.11
C GLY A 448 -6.16 -7.87 17.39
N ASP A 449 -5.28 -7.24 18.16
CA ASP A 449 -5.57 -6.65 19.47
C ASP A 449 -6.11 -5.21 19.40
N GLY A 450 -6.33 -4.66 18.20
CA GLY A 450 -6.88 -3.31 18.02
C GLY A 450 -5.84 -2.19 18.15
N VAL A 451 -4.56 -2.52 18.30
CA VAL A 451 -3.47 -1.54 18.39
C VAL A 451 -3.11 -1.01 17.00
N LEU A 452 -3.03 0.32 16.88
CA LEU A 452 -2.49 0.97 15.69
C LEU A 452 -0.95 0.97 15.77
N SER A 453 -0.31 0.05 15.06
CA SER A 453 1.15 0.05 14.89
C SER A 453 1.55 0.88 13.67
N VAL A 454 2.38 1.90 13.87
CA VAL A 454 2.94 2.78 12.82
C VAL A 454 4.43 2.52 12.66
N PHE A 455 4.84 1.99 11.51
CA PHE A 455 6.24 1.91 11.10
C PHE A 455 6.67 3.25 10.47
N THR A 456 7.77 3.82 10.96
CA THR A 456 8.32 5.08 10.44
C THR A 456 9.80 5.25 10.81
N ARG A 457 10.37 6.41 10.49
CA ARG A 457 11.73 6.80 10.88
C ARG A 457 11.70 7.85 11.97
N ARG A 458 12.57 7.68 12.97
CA ARG A 458 12.81 8.65 14.03
C ARG A 458 14.18 9.32 13.85
N VAL A 459 14.24 10.63 14.09
CA VAL A 459 15.46 11.43 14.15
C VAL A 459 15.64 11.89 15.59
N ARG A 460 16.74 11.48 16.22
CA ARG A 460 17.09 11.88 17.59
C ARG A 460 18.60 12.01 17.72
N ASP A 461 19.08 13.13 18.23
CA ASP A 461 20.52 13.39 18.43
C ASP A 461 21.35 13.11 17.16
N ASP A 462 20.88 13.61 16.01
CA ASP A 462 21.41 13.38 14.65
C ASP A 462 21.45 11.91 14.17
N LYS A 463 20.89 10.98 14.96
CA LYS A 463 20.75 9.58 14.57
C LYS A 463 19.38 9.34 13.95
N LYS A 464 19.38 8.61 12.84
CA LYS A 464 18.18 8.14 12.16
C LYS A 464 17.95 6.68 12.52
N GLU A 465 16.74 6.36 12.95
CA GLU A 465 16.34 5.05 13.43
C GLU A 465 15.07 4.59 12.71
N VAL A 466 14.97 3.29 12.45
CA VAL A 466 13.72 2.66 12.03
C VAL A 466 12.95 2.26 13.29
N VAL A 467 11.71 2.71 13.40
CA VAL A 467 10.89 2.52 14.61
C VAL A 467 9.50 2.01 14.29
N VAL A 468 8.91 1.31 15.26
CA VAL A 468 7.47 1.02 15.32
C VAL A 468 6.89 1.76 16.52
N LEU A 469 5.82 2.50 16.29
CA LEU A 469 5.03 3.22 17.29
C LEU A 469 3.74 2.43 17.52
N ASP A 470 3.49 1.95 18.73
CA ASP A 470 2.25 1.24 19.07
C ASP A 470 1.31 2.15 19.86
N PHE A 471 0.14 2.43 19.29
CA PHE A 471 -0.90 3.24 19.90
C PHE A 471 -2.07 2.37 20.37
N GLU A 472 -2.35 2.41 21.67
CA GLU A 472 -3.60 1.90 22.22
C GLU A 472 -4.73 2.86 21.82
N LEU A 473 -5.76 2.33 21.16
CA LEU A 473 -6.91 3.13 20.74
C LEU A 473 -7.98 3.17 21.85
N PRO A 474 -8.80 4.23 21.91
CA PRO A 474 -9.80 4.42 22.98
C PRO A 474 -10.97 3.45 22.93
#